data_AF-A0A5A9GW30-F1
#
_entry.id   AF-A0A5A9GW30-F1
#
_cell.length_a   1.000
_cell.length_b   1.000
_cell.length_c   1.000
_cell.angle_alpha   90.00
_cell.angle_beta   90.00
_cell.angle_gamma   90.00
#
_symmetry.space_group_name_H-M   'P 1'
#
loop_
_entity.id
_entity.type
_entity.pdbx_description
1 polymer ?
#
loop_
_entity_poly.entity_id
_entity_poly.type
_entity_poly.pdbx_seq_one_letter_code
_entity_poly.pdbx_strand_id
1 'polypeptide(L)'
;MQVDNRILDDLARVAGGALGAFSSLREEAEGQLRAQLERVLSRMDVVSREEYEAVRAMAAKAREEQEAMAERLAALEATVASLSAAKAPLPVAVEPAGIPAVVEPSPGKPEDGKPDSTATPAA
;
A
#
# COMPACT_ATOMS: atom_id res chain seq x y z
N MET A 1 -65.60 -47.47 -24.49
CA MET A 1 -64.96 -46.17 -24.17
C MET A 1 -64.30 -46.24 -22.78
N GLN A 2 -63.24 -47.04 -22.59
CA GLN A 2 -62.63 -47.22 -21.24
C GLN A 2 -61.11 -47.45 -21.23
N VAL A 3 -60.46 -47.52 -22.40
CA VAL A 3 -59.04 -47.87 -22.52
C VAL A 3 -58.14 -46.63 -22.38
N ASP A 4 -58.66 -45.45 -22.72
CA ASP A 4 -57.90 -44.19 -22.74
C ASP A 4 -57.54 -43.65 -21.34
N ASN A 5 -58.33 -43.97 -20.31
CA ASN A 5 -58.09 -43.47 -18.95
C ASN A 5 -56.93 -44.17 -18.22
N ARG A 6 -56.62 -45.44 -18.55
CA ARG A 6 -55.59 -46.21 -17.82
C ARG A 6 -54.16 -45.80 -18.17
N ILE A 7 -53.89 -45.53 -19.45
CA ILE A 7 -52.56 -45.10 -19.89
C ILE A 7 -52.24 -43.70 -19.34
N LEU A 8 -53.26 -42.82 -19.27
CA LEU A 8 -53.11 -41.50 -18.68
C LEU A 8 -52.89 -41.57 -17.15
N ASP A 9 -53.53 -42.50 -16.44
CA ASP A 9 -53.37 -42.70 -15.00
C ASP A 9 -51.98 -43.27 -14.63
N ASP A 10 -51.49 -44.25 -15.40
CA ASP A 10 -50.13 -44.78 -15.22
C ASP A 10 -49.06 -43.71 -15.53
N LEU A 11 -49.28 -42.90 -16.56
CA LEU A 11 -48.39 -41.77 -16.86
C LEU A 11 -48.45 -40.71 -15.76
N ALA A 12 -49.62 -40.41 -15.20
CA ALA A 12 -49.76 -39.46 -14.10
C ALA A 12 -49.07 -39.98 -12.82
N ARG A 13 -49.14 -41.28 -12.55
CA ARG A 13 -48.47 -41.93 -11.43
C ARG A 13 -46.95 -41.94 -11.59
N VAL A 14 -46.47 -42.23 -12.80
CA VAL A 14 -45.03 -42.16 -13.13
C VAL A 14 -44.54 -40.71 -13.13
N ALA A 15 -45.31 -39.77 -13.67
CA ALA A 15 -44.98 -38.34 -13.64
C ALA A 15 -44.93 -37.81 -12.20
N GLY A 16 -45.89 -38.17 -11.35
CA GLY A 16 -45.88 -37.81 -9.93
C GLY A 16 -44.68 -38.39 -9.18
N GLY A 17 -44.32 -39.65 -9.46
CA GLY A 17 -43.13 -40.28 -8.90
C GLY A 17 -41.81 -39.71 -9.42
N ALA A 18 -41.73 -39.39 -10.72
CA ALA A 18 -40.55 -38.85 -11.37
C ALA A 18 -40.29 -37.38 -10.99
N LEU A 19 -41.34 -36.57 -10.83
CA LEU A 19 -41.21 -35.20 -10.34
C LEU A 19 -40.66 -35.16 -8.91
N GLY A 20 -41.10 -36.07 -8.04
CA GLY A 20 -40.57 -36.21 -6.67
C GLY A 20 -39.10 -36.67 -6.62
N ALA A 21 -38.75 -37.67 -7.43
CA ALA A 21 -37.35 -38.14 -7.53
C ALA A 21 -36.42 -37.11 -8.18
N PHE A 22 -36.93 -36.31 -9.13
CA PHE A 22 -36.18 -35.23 -9.74
C PHE A 22 -35.92 -34.08 -8.75
N SER A 23 -36.89 -33.75 -7.90
CA SER A 23 -36.68 -32.74 -6.85
C SER A 23 -35.60 -33.15 -5.85
N SER A 24 -35.54 -34.42 -5.44
CA SER A 24 -34.50 -34.90 -4.53
C SER A 24 -33.12 -34.94 -5.19
N LEU A 25 -33.04 -35.39 -6.44
CA LEU A 25 -31.79 -35.37 -7.22
C LEU A 25 -31.28 -33.92 -7.43
N ARG A 26 -32.20 -32.98 -7.62
CA ARG A 26 -31.87 -31.56 -7.72
C ARG A 26 -31.31 -31.02 -6.41
N GLU A 27 -31.93 -31.31 -5.27
CA GLU A 27 -31.43 -30.87 -3.95
C GLU A 27 -30.05 -31.46 -3.66
N GLU A 28 -29.81 -32.73 -3.99
CA GLU A 28 -28.50 -33.36 -3.85
C GLU A 28 -27.45 -32.72 -4.78
N ALA A 29 -27.82 -32.42 -6.03
CA ALA A 29 -26.94 -31.76 -6.99
C ALA A 29 -26.60 -30.32 -6.55
N GLU A 30 -27.58 -29.55 -6.05
CA GLU A 30 -27.36 -28.21 -5.51
C GLU A 30 -26.43 -28.24 -4.29
N GLY A 31 -26.60 -29.22 -3.40
CA GLY A 31 -25.72 -29.44 -2.25
C GLY A 31 -24.28 -29.76 -2.66
N GLN A 32 -24.10 -30.67 -3.64
CA GLN A 32 -22.78 -31.02 -4.17
C GLN A 32 -22.11 -29.83 -4.88
N LEU A 33 -22.87 -29.07 -5.66
CA LEU A 33 -22.38 -27.88 -6.36
C LEU A 33 -21.91 -26.82 -5.35
N ARG A 34 -22.70 -26.56 -4.30
CA ARG A 34 -22.34 -25.61 -3.24
C ARG A 34 -21.07 -26.04 -2.50
N ALA A 35 -20.97 -27.31 -2.12
CA ALA A 35 -19.76 -27.85 -1.48
C ALA A 35 -18.52 -27.77 -2.38
N GLN A 36 -18.70 -27.94 -3.69
CA GLN A 36 -17.60 -27.80 -4.65
C GLN A 36 -17.20 -26.34 -4.86
N LEU A 37 -18.17 -25.42 -4.93
CA LEU A 37 -17.93 -23.98 -4.97
C LEU A 37 -17.17 -23.52 -3.73
N GLU A 38 -17.61 -23.90 -2.53
CA GLU A 38 -16.94 -23.54 -1.28
C GLU A 38 -15.51 -24.10 -1.21
N ARG A 39 -15.28 -25.31 -1.71
CA ARG A 39 -13.93 -25.88 -1.85
C ARG A 39 -13.07 -25.13 -2.85
N VAL A 40 -13.64 -24.62 -3.95
CA VAL A 40 -12.91 -23.82 -4.95
C VAL A 40 -12.61 -22.43 -4.39
N LEU A 41 -13.59 -21.75 -3.80
CA LEU A 41 -13.46 -20.46 -3.13
C LEU A 41 -12.45 -20.51 -1.98
N SER A 42 -12.39 -21.62 -1.22
CA SER A 42 -11.38 -21.84 -0.19
C SER A 42 -9.97 -22.10 -0.75
N ARG A 43 -9.86 -22.56 -2.01
CA ARG A 43 -8.57 -22.80 -2.68
C ARG A 43 -8.09 -21.58 -3.47
N MET A 44 -9.01 -20.72 -3.87
CA MET A 44 -8.70 -19.40 -4.41
C MET A 44 -8.36 -18.51 -3.22
N ASP A 45 -7.29 -17.72 -3.29
CA ASP A 45 -6.91 -16.77 -2.23
C ASP A 45 -7.91 -15.59 -2.17
N VAL A 46 -9.17 -15.88 -1.87
CA VAL A 46 -10.25 -14.91 -1.80
C VAL A 46 -10.25 -14.31 -0.40
N VAL A 47 -9.72 -13.10 -0.31
CA VAL A 47 -9.76 -12.31 0.93
C VAL A 47 -11.23 -11.99 1.26
N SER A 48 -11.66 -12.36 2.46
CA SER A 48 -13.02 -12.04 2.90
C SER A 48 -13.18 -10.52 3.00
N ARG A 49 -14.40 -10.03 2.80
CA ARG A 49 -14.66 -8.59 2.88
C ARG A 49 -14.29 -8.04 4.26
N GLU A 50 -14.51 -8.81 5.31
CA GLU A 50 -14.20 -8.43 6.69
C GLU A 50 -12.69 -8.29 6.93
N GLU A 51 -11.88 -9.25 6.45
CA GLU A 51 -10.43 -9.17 6.50
C GLU A 51 -9.90 -7.95 5.71
N TYR A 52 -10.48 -7.69 4.54
CA TYR A 52 -10.11 -6.53 3.73
C TYR A 52 -10.38 -5.22 4.48
N GLU A 53 -11.57 -5.06 5.06
CA GLU A 53 -11.90 -3.84 5.81
C GLU A 53 -11.04 -3.70 7.08
N ALA A 54 -10.73 -4.81 7.76
CA ALA A 54 -9.84 -4.80 8.93
C ALA A 54 -8.41 -4.34 8.57
N VAL A 55 -7.84 -4.90 7.50
CA VAL A 55 -6.50 -4.51 7.02
C VAL A 55 -6.51 -3.07 6.50
N ARG A 56 -7.57 -2.65 5.81
CA ARG A 56 -7.72 -1.27 5.33
C ARG A 56 -7.75 -0.28 6.49
N ALA A 57 -8.52 -0.56 7.53
CA ALA A 57 -8.60 0.28 8.72
C ALA A 57 -7.23 0.35 9.44
N MET A 58 -6.55 -0.80 9.57
CA MET A 58 -5.20 -0.85 10.13
C MET A 58 -4.20 -0.05 9.29
N ALA A 59 -4.25 -0.15 7.97
CA ALA A 59 -3.37 0.58 7.06
C ALA A 59 -3.61 2.09 7.14
N ALA A 60 -4.86 2.53 7.21
CA ALA A 60 -5.21 3.95 7.38
C ALA A 60 -4.66 4.49 8.71
N LYS A 61 -4.94 3.79 9.82
CA LYS A 61 -4.43 4.15 11.14
C LYS A 61 -2.89 4.20 11.18
N ALA A 62 -2.22 3.25 10.54
CA ALA A 62 -0.76 3.23 10.47
C ALA A 62 -0.21 4.46 9.75
N ARG A 63 -0.88 4.96 8.69
CA ARG A 63 -0.46 6.19 7.99
C ARG A 63 -0.62 7.43 8.87
N GLU A 64 -1.74 7.55 9.57
CA GLU A 64 -1.97 8.65 10.52
C GLU A 64 -0.93 8.65 11.64
N GLU A 65 -0.63 7.48 12.21
CA GLU A 65 0.39 7.35 13.26
C GLU A 65 1.80 7.63 12.73
N GLN A 66 2.11 7.25 11.49
CA GLN A 66 3.39 7.58 10.84
C GLN A 66 3.60 9.08 10.72
N GLU A 67 2.58 9.83 10.27
CA GLU A 67 2.66 11.29 10.15
C GLU A 67 2.87 11.93 11.53
N ALA A 68 2.10 11.53 12.53
CA ALA A 68 2.25 12.03 13.90
C ALA A 68 3.63 11.71 14.50
N MET A 69 4.20 10.53 14.21
CA MET A 69 5.56 10.18 14.64
C MET A 69 6.63 10.99 13.91
N ALA A 70 6.46 11.24 12.61
CA ALA A 70 7.40 12.05 11.83
C ALA A 70 7.47 13.49 12.36
N GLU A 71 6.32 14.10 12.70
CA GLU A 71 6.28 15.43 13.32
C GLU A 71 7.01 15.47 14.66
N ARG A 72 6.78 14.47 15.52
CA ARG A 72 7.47 14.35 16.81
C ARG A 72 8.97 14.17 16.63
N LEU A 73 9.39 13.35 15.67
CA LEU A 73 10.81 13.16 15.35
C LEU A 73 11.46 14.47 14.91
N ALA A 74 10.83 15.21 13.98
CA ALA A 74 11.36 16.50 13.53
C ALA A 74 11.50 17.50 14.69
N ALA A 75 10.51 17.55 15.59
CA ALA A 75 10.59 18.39 16.78
C ALA A 75 11.74 17.97 17.71
N LEU A 76 11.89 16.67 17.99
CA LEU A 76 12.98 16.15 18.81
C LEU A 76 14.34 16.44 18.17
N GLU A 77 14.50 16.18 16.87
CA GLU A 77 15.73 16.45 16.13
C GLU A 77 16.12 17.93 16.21
N ALA A 78 15.17 18.85 16.08
CA ALA A 78 15.40 20.29 16.27
C ALA A 78 15.85 20.62 17.70
N THR A 79 15.25 20.00 18.72
CA THR A 79 15.68 20.20 20.11
C THR A 79 17.10 19.67 20.34
N VAL A 80 17.43 18.49 19.82
CA VAL A 80 18.78 17.91 19.93
C VAL A 80 19.81 18.79 19.23
N ALA A 81 19.49 19.29 18.03
CA ALA A 81 20.35 20.21 17.30
C ALA A 81 20.63 21.47 18.12
N SER A 82 19.60 22.12 18.68
CA SER A 82 19.78 23.32 19.51
C SER A 82 20.58 23.07 20.79
N LEU A 83 20.35 21.95 21.48
CA LEU A 83 21.11 21.57 22.68
C LEU A 83 22.57 21.24 22.33
N SER A 84 22.82 20.62 21.18
CA SER A 84 24.17 20.33 20.70
C SER A 84 24.94 21.60 20.33
N ALA A 85 24.28 22.56 19.69
CA ALA A 85 24.85 23.85 19.36
C ALA A 85 25.16 24.69 20.61
N ALA A 86 24.31 24.62 21.64
CA ALA A 86 24.54 25.27 22.92
C ALA A 86 25.72 24.67 23.71
N LYS A 87 26.11 23.42 23.42
CA LYS A 87 27.24 22.73 24.06
C LYS A 87 28.56 22.91 23.29
N ALA A 88 28.53 23.39 22.04
CA ALA A 88 29.73 23.71 21.30
C ALA A 88 30.49 24.84 22.02
N PRO A 89 31.82 24.72 22.24
CA PRO A 89 32.59 25.78 22.87
C PRO A 89 32.47 27.05 22.04
N LEU A 90 32.31 28.19 22.72
CA LEU A 90 32.28 29.53 22.13
C LEU A 90 33.31 29.63 20.99
N PRO A 91 32.95 30.15 19.80
CA PRO A 91 33.95 30.47 18.80
C PRO A 91 34.89 31.48 19.45
N VAL A 92 36.13 31.08 19.67
CA VAL A 92 37.20 32.02 19.95
C VAL A 92 37.27 32.91 18.73
N ALA A 93 36.68 34.10 18.83
CA ALA A 93 36.78 35.14 17.83
C ALA A 93 38.26 35.47 17.71
N VAL A 94 38.92 34.89 16.71
CA VAL A 94 40.18 35.44 16.23
C VAL A 94 39.78 36.69 15.46
N GLU A 95 39.71 37.79 16.19
CA GLU A 95 39.65 39.15 15.66
C GLU A 95 40.84 39.30 14.70
N PRO A 96 40.64 39.57 13.39
CA PRO A 96 41.75 39.88 12.53
C PRO A 96 42.23 41.28 12.91
N ALA A 97 43.28 41.32 13.73
CA ALA A 97 44.01 42.52 14.06
C ALA A 97 44.36 43.28 12.75
N GLY A 98 43.92 44.53 12.69
CA GLY A 98 44.09 45.40 11.53
C GLY A 98 45.56 45.55 11.15
N ILE A 99 45.84 45.37 9.86
CA ILE A 99 47.02 45.91 9.20
C ILE A 99 46.56 47.20 8.52
N PRO A 100 47.16 48.38 8.82
CA PRO A 100 46.71 49.62 8.21
C PRO A 100 47.08 49.68 6.73
N ALA A 101 46.19 50.34 5.99
CA ALA A 101 46.18 50.51 4.55
C ALA A 101 47.48 51.08 3.94
N VAL A 102 47.86 50.55 2.76
CA VAL A 102 48.58 51.31 1.74
C VAL A 102 47.89 51.08 0.39
N VAL A 103 47.07 52.07 0.03
CA VAL A 103 46.84 52.69 -1.29
C VAL A 103 47.00 51.83 -2.55
N GLU A 104 45.85 51.56 -3.18
CA GLU A 104 45.67 51.22 -4.60
C GLU A 104 45.88 52.48 -5.49
N PRO A 105 46.20 52.36 -6.79
CA PRO A 105 45.09 52.10 -7.73
C PRO A 105 45.41 51.15 -8.90
N SER A 106 44.41 50.33 -9.20
CA SER A 106 44.13 49.65 -10.48
C SER A 106 44.17 50.62 -11.68
N PRO A 107 44.40 50.17 -12.94
CA PRO A 107 43.28 49.56 -13.70
C PRO A 107 43.69 48.44 -14.70
N GLY A 108 42.81 47.43 -14.88
CA GLY A 108 42.87 46.53 -16.04
C GLY A 108 41.95 45.31 -15.95
N LYS A 109 40.71 45.43 -16.43
CA LYS A 109 39.76 44.33 -16.77
C LYS A 109 39.94 43.94 -18.27
N PRO A 110 39.28 42.88 -18.82
CA PRO A 110 38.38 41.88 -18.22
C PRO A 110 38.68 40.40 -18.61
N GLU A 111 38.06 39.49 -17.84
CA GLU A 111 37.38 38.24 -18.24
C GLU A 111 38.00 37.27 -19.26
N ASP A 112 38.17 36.01 -18.83
CA ASP A 112 37.61 34.87 -19.58
C ASP A 112 37.42 33.60 -18.72
N GLY A 113 36.18 33.09 -18.73
CA GLY A 113 35.78 31.68 -18.82
C GLY A 113 36.37 30.60 -17.91
N LYS A 114 35.61 30.24 -16.86
CA LYS A 114 35.58 28.93 -16.17
C LYS A 114 35.00 27.81 -17.10
N PRO A 115 34.99 26.48 -16.79
CA PRO A 115 35.73 25.63 -15.81
C PRO A 115 36.46 24.40 -16.41
N ASP A 116 37.35 23.84 -15.60
CA ASP A 116 37.72 22.41 -15.59
C ASP A 116 36.49 21.48 -15.61
N SER A 117 36.49 20.53 -16.56
CA SER A 117 35.54 19.43 -16.64
C SER A 117 36.25 18.11 -16.31
N THR A 118 35.96 17.60 -15.12
CA THR A 118 35.70 16.19 -14.74
C THR A 118 36.23 15.09 -15.67
N ALA A 119 37.17 14.28 -15.21
CA ALA A 119 36.94 12.98 -14.55
C ALA A 119 36.59 11.81 -15.50
N THR A 120 37.60 10.97 -15.72
CA THR A 120 37.63 9.49 -15.73
C THR A 120 36.35 8.72 -16.14
N PRO A 121 36.39 7.87 -17.19
CA PRO A 121 35.44 6.79 -17.34
C PRO A 121 35.84 5.58 -16.48
N ALA A 122 34.84 5.03 -15.78
CA ALA A 122 34.93 3.79 -15.01
C ALA A 122 35.28 2.58 -15.90
N ALA A 123 36.01 1.64 -15.32
CA ALA A 123 36.19 0.26 -15.76
C ALA A 123 35.67 -0.67 -14.66
#